data_AF-A0A2V9GQK8-F1
#
_entry.id   AF-A0A2V9GQK8-F1
#
_cell.length_a   1.000
_cell.length_b   1.000
_cell.length_c   1.000
_cell.angle_alpha   90.00
_cell.angle_beta   90.00
_cell.angle_gamma   90.00
#
_symmetry.space_group_name_H-M   'P 1'
#
loop_
_entity.id
_entity.type
_entity.pdbx_description
1 polymer ?
#
loop_
_entity_poly.entity_id
_entity_poly.type
_entity_poly.pdbx_seq_one_letter_code
_entity_poly.pdbx_strand_id
1 'polypeptide(L)'
;MPDWQTLVRRRLDGLALEPHERAQVIEELAAHLDDTFEGLRRRGLTVEDAAQRCLGEVKDWRDLRRKIQTARTKENIMTNRVKQFWLPSLLTLLLSMGLLALIQIFGPNPWMVARHSGGSLVAPVTVVYQIGQAAHNARYFLPPFFPCCPIWSFFWLCFL
;
A
#
# COMPACT_ATOMS: atom_id res chain seq x y z
N MET A 1 26.74 -20.02 -28.88
CA MET A 1 25.86 -18.83 -28.77
C MET A 1 26.69 -17.57 -28.84
N PRO A 2 26.16 -16.45 -29.36
CA PRO A 2 26.75 -15.13 -29.21
C PRO A 2 26.81 -14.70 -27.72
N ASP A 3 27.76 -13.84 -27.36
CA ASP A 3 27.84 -13.28 -26.00
C ASP A 3 26.81 -12.14 -25.84
N TRP A 4 25.56 -12.53 -25.61
CA TRP A 4 24.43 -11.60 -25.44
C TRP A 4 24.61 -10.67 -24.24
N GLN A 5 25.17 -11.16 -23.13
CA GLN A 5 25.40 -10.33 -21.93
C GLN A 5 26.38 -9.20 -22.22
N THR A 6 27.51 -9.47 -22.87
CA THR A 6 28.47 -8.42 -23.25
C THR A 6 27.87 -7.44 -24.27
N LEU A 7 27.10 -7.93 -25.25
CA LEU A 7 26.41 -7.07 -26.22
C LEU A 7 25.40 -6.15 -25.54
N VAL A 8 24.51 -6.70 -24.72
CA VAL A 8 23.50 -5.95 -23.95
C VAL A 8 24.17 -4.96 -23.01
N ARG A 9 25.21 -5.37 -22.26
CA ARG A 9 25.95 -4.50 -21.34
C ARG A 9 26.56 -3.29 -22.03
N ARG A 10 27.14 -3.46 -23.23
CA ARG A 10 27.65 -2.35 -24.07
C ARG A 10 26.51 -1.48 -24.61
N ARG A 11 25.39 -2.08 -25.04
CA ARG A 11 24.23 -1.35 -25.60
C ARG A 11 23.42 -0.60 -24.54
N LEU A 12 23.48 -1.00 -23.28
CA LEU A 12 22.87 -0.32 -22.13
C LEU A 12 23.86 0.61 -21.39
N ASP A 13 25.11 0.75 -21.86
CA ASP A 13 26.09 1.58 -21.16
C ASP A 13 25.73 3.08 -21.24
N GLY A 14 25.87 3.79 -20.12
CA GLY A 14 25.36 5.15 -19.94
C GLY A 14 23.87 5.25 -19.56
N LEU A 15 23.22 4.16 -19.14
CA LEU A 15 21.97 4.23 -18.36
C LEU A 15 22.28 4.54 -16.89
N ALA A 16 21.62 5.54 -16.33
CA ALA A 16 21.58 5.81 -14.89
C ALA A 16 20.57 4.86 -14.21
N LEU A 17 20.98 3.60 -14.03
CA LEU A 17 20.31 2.57 -13.24
C LEU A 17 21.19 2.23 -12.03
N GLU A 18 20.60 1.77 -10.93
CA GLU A 18 21.42 1.25 -9.83
C GLU A 18 22.21 0.00 -10.28
N PRO A 19 23.39 -0.28 -9.70
CA PRO A 19 24.24 -1.39 -10.13
C PRO A 19 23.52 -2.76 -10.10
N HIS A 20 22.69 -2.99 -9.08
CA HIS A 20 21.89 -4.21 -8.93
C HIS A 20 20.83 -4.33 -10.04
N GLU A 21 20.03 -3.29 -10.24
CA GLU A 21 19.00 -3.25 -11.28
C GLU A 21 19.60 -3.39 -12.68
N ARG A 22 20.75 -2.74 -12.92
CA ARG A 22 21.48 -2.83 -14.17
C ARG A 22 21.90 -4.27 -14.46
N ALA A 23 22.37 -5.01 -13.45
CA ALA A 23 22.74 -6.42 -13.61
C ALA A 23 21.51 -7.27 -13.98
N GLN A 24 20.42 -7.14 -13.24
CA GLN A 24 19.16 -7.85 -13.49
C GLN A 24 18.60 -7.56 -14.90
N VAL A 25 18.56 -6.29 -15.33
CA VAL A 25 18.08 -5.91 -16.67
C VAL A 25 19.00 -6.44 -17.78
N ILE A 26 20.32 -6.54 -17.54
CA ILE A 26 21.24 -7.16 -18.49
C ILE A 26 20.97 -8.66 -18.59
N GLU A 27 20.76 -9.34 -17.46
CA GLU A 27 20.50 -10.79 -17.39
C GLU A 27 19.17 -11.16 -18.07
N GLU A 28 18.06 -10.51 -17.68
CA GLU A 28 16.73 -10.75 -18.26
C GLU A 28 16.70 -10.48 -19.78
N LEU A 29 17.33 -9.39 -20.23
CA LEU A 29 17.34 -9.05 -21.66
C LEU A 29 18.29 -9.97 -22.46
N ALA A 30 19.39 -10.43 -21.87
CA ALA A 30 20.27 -11.42 -22.50
C ALA A 30 19.59 -12.80 -22.60
N ALA A 31 18.89 -13.24 -21.56
CA ALA A 31 18.10 -14.48 -21.58
C ALA A 31 16.99 -14.41 -22.65
N HIS A 32 16.27 -13.30 -22.75
CA HIS A 32 15.24 -13.11 -23.78
C HIS A 32 15.81 -13.16 -25.21
N LEU A 33 16.99 -12.58 -25.44
CA LEU A 33 17.66 -12.66 -26.75
C LEU A 33 18.11 -14.09 -27.08
N ASP A 34 18.54 -14.86 -26.07
CA ASP A 34 18.96 -16.25 -26.24
C ASP A 34 17.78 -17.18 -26.52
N ASP A 35 16.66 -17.02 -25.82
CA ASP A 35 15.39 -17.71 -26.11
C ASP A 35 14.91 -17.45 -27.54
N THR A 36 14.96 -16.19 -27.99
CA THR A 36 14.60 -15.82 -29.36
C THR A 36 15.58 -16.41 -30.38
N PHE A 37 16.89 -16.40 -30.09
CA PHE A 37 17.92 -16.98 -30.96
C PHE A 37 17.73 -18.49 -31.12
N GLU A 38 17.51 -19.21 -30.03
CA GLU A 38 17.18 -20.64 -30.03
C GLU A 38 15.86 -20.91 -30.75
N GLY A 39 14.85 -20.05 -30.55
CA GLY A 39 13.59 -20.10 -31.28
C GLY A 39 13.75 -19.94 -32.80
N LEU A 40 14.68 -19.11 -33.26
CA LEU A 40 15.02 -18.94 -34.68
C LEU A 40 15.88 -20.10 -35.22
N ARG A 41 16.80 -20.63 -34.41
CA ARG A 41 17.62 -21.81 -34.76
C ARG A 41 16.77 -23.06 -34.93
N ARG A 42 15.78 -23.28 -34.06
CA ARG A 42 14.77 -24.36 -34.20
C ARG A 42 13.91 -24.23 -35.46
N ARG A 43 13.77 -23.01 -36.01
CA ARG A 43 13.09 -22.74 -37.31
C ARG A 43 14.02 -22.91 -38.52
N GLY A 44 15.28 -23.31 -38.33
CA GLY A 44 16.22 -23.62 -39.40
C GLY A 44 17.05 -22.43 -39.93
N LEU A 45 16.80 -21.19 -39.49
CA LEU A 45 17.63 -20.02 -39.87
C LEU A 45 19.07 -20.23 -39.39
N THR A 46 20.08 -19.87 -40.19
CA THR A 46 21.52 -20.00 -39.85
C THR A 46 21.90 -19.25 -38.57
N VAL A 47 23.09 -19.48 -38.02
CA VAL A 47 23.53 -18.77 -36.80
C VAL A 47 23.61 -17.26 -37.05
N GLU A 48 24.10 -16.90 -38.23
CA GLU A 48 24.30 -15.54 -38.71
C GLU A 48 22.94 -14.85 -38.94
N ASP A 49 22.02 -15.51 -39.66
CA ASP A 49 20.66 -15.00 -39.88
C ASP A 49 19.87 -14.86 -38.58
N ALA A 50 19.96 -15.86 -37.69
CA ALA A 50 19.28 -15.84 -36.41
C ALA A 50 19.80 -14.69 -35.53
N ALA A 51 21.12 -14.52 -35.44
CA ALA A 51 21.74 -13.44 -34.66
C ALA A 51 21.42 -12.05 -35.24
N GLN A 52 21.51 -11.89 -36.57
CA GLN A 52 21.15 -10.64 -37.24
C GLN A 52 19.66 -10.29 -37.05
N ARG A 53 18.78 -11.31 -37.02
CA ARG A 53 17.33 -11.12 -36.85
C ARG A 53 16.95 -10.82 -35.39
N CYS A 54 17.59 -11.44 -34.39
CA CYS A 54 17.47 -11.05 -32.98
C CYS A 54 17.92 -9.60 -32.75
N LEU A 55 19.10 -9.22 -33.27
CA LEU A 55 19.61 -7.86 -33.16
C LEU A 55 18.75 -6.84 -33.93
N GLY A 56 18.11 -7.27 -35.02
CA GLY A 56 17.17 -6.49 -35.82
C GLY A 56 15.75 -6.40 -35.23
N GLU A 57 15.38 -7.26 -34.28
CA GLU A 57 14.11 -7.16 -33.53
C GLU A 57 14.19 -6.05 -32.49
N VAL A 58 15.33 -5.89 -31.83
CA VAL A 58 15.68 -4.71 -31.03
C VAL A 58 16.06 -3.53 -31.94
N LYS A 59 15.14 -3.13 -32.83
CA LYS A 59 15.33 -2.08 -33.85
C LYS A 59 15.86 -0.77 -33.28
N ASP A 60 15.46 -0.43 -32.06
CA ASP A 60 15.80 0.86 -31.46
C ASP A 60 16.19 0.74 -29.98
N TRP A 61 17.47 0.41 -29.76
CA TRP A 61 18.10 0.38 -28.45
C TRP A 61 17.98 1.71 -27.68
N ARG A 62 17.78 2.84 -28.38
CA ARG A 62 17.56 4.16 -27.75
C ARG A 62 16.14 4.29 -27.20
N ASP A 63 15.15 3.74 -27.89
CA ASP A 63 13.77 3.69 -27.41
C ASP A 63 13.61 2.71 -26.24
N LEU A 64 14.23 1.52 -26.31
CA LEU A 64 14.27 0.59 -25.18
C LEU A 64 14.89 1.25 -23.93
N ARG A 65 16.03 1.91 -24.10
CA ARG A 65 16.68 2.72 -23.06
C ARG A 65 15.76 3.80 -22.48
N ARG A 66 15.05 4.55 -23.33
CA ARG A 66 14.10 5.59 -22.91
C ARG A 66 12.91 5.01 -22.14
N LYS A 67 12.37 3.87 -22.58
CA LYS A 67 11.26 3.16 -21.92
C LYS A 67 11.65 2.69 -20.52
N ILE A 68 12.80 2.04 -20.38
CA ILE A 68 13.35 1.61 -19.07
C ILE A 68 13.50 2.83 -18.14
N GLN A 69 14.15 3.90 -18.60
CA GLN A 69 14.36 5.11 -17.79
C GLN A 69 13.02 5.78 -17.40
N THR A 70 12.04 5.82 -18.30
CA THR A 70 10.73 6.44 -18.06
C THR A 70 9.90 5.63 -17.07
N ALA A 71 9.90 4.29 -17.19
CA ALA A 71 9.24 3.39 -16.25
C ALA A 71 9.81 3.57 -14.83
N ARG A 72 11.14 3.54 -14.68
CA ARG A 72 11.81 3.75 -13.39
C ARG A 72 11.60 5.15 -12.81
N THR A 73 11.65 6.19 -13.64
CA THR A 73 11.35 7.56 -13.19
C THR A 73 9.93 7.66 -12.62
N LYS A 74 8.95 7.05 -13.30
CA LYS A 74 7.55 7.00 -12.83
C LYS A 74 7.40 6.21 -11.53
N GLU A 75 8.04 5.04 -11.43
CA GLU A 75 8.05 4.18 -10.24
C GLU A 75 8.65 4.89 -9.02
N ASN A 76 9.78 5.56 -9.18
CA ASN A 76 10.44 6.32 -8.12
C ASN A 76 9.56 7.48 -7.63
N ILE A 77 8.97 8.25 -8.56
CA ILE A 77 8.01 9.34 -8.25
C ILE A 77 6.76 8.84 -7.51
N MET A 78 6.22 7.68 -7.89
CA MET A 78 5.07 7.08 -7.19
C MET A 78 5.47 6.58 -5.80
N THR A 79 6.59 5.88 -5.68
CA THR A 79 7.12 5.35 -4.41
C THR A 79 7.41 6.46 -3.41
N ASN A 80 8.01 7.58 -3.85
CA ASN A 80 8.35 8.68 -2.96
C ASN A 80 7.09 9.37 -2.39
N ARG A 81 6.04 9.58 -3.21
CA ARG A 81 4.76 10.13 -2.74
C ARG A 81 4.05 9.20 -1.75
N VAL A 82 4.03 7.89 -2.00
CA VAL A 82 3.42 6.93 -1.06
C VAL A 82 4.16 6.94 0.28
N LYS A 83 5.50 6.92 0.28
CA LYS A 83 6.32 7.03 1.50
C LYS A 83 6.05 8.35 2.25
N GLN A 84 5.91 9.46 1.54
CA GLN A 84 5.64 10.78 2.13
C GLN A 84 4.30 10.85 2.89
N PHE A 85 3.27 10.11 2.48
CA PHE A 85 2.00 10.04 3.21
C PHE A 85 1.99 8.98 4.33
N TRP A 86 2.65 7.84 4.12
CA TRP A 86 2.64 6.74 5.09
C TRP A 86 3.55 6.98 6.30
N LEU A 87 4.71 7.62 6.12
CA LEU A 87 5.62 7.93 7.23
C LEU A 87 4.98 8.79 8.34
N PRO A 88 4.35 9.95 8.06
CA PRO A 88 3.72 10.75 9.12
C PRO A 88 2.51 10.03 9.73
N SER A 89 1.72 9.31 8.94
CA SER A 89 0.53 8.58 9.42
C SER A 89 0.90 7.40 10.34
N LEU A 90 1.94 6.64 10.00
CA LEU A 90 2.45 5.56 10.83
C LEU A 90 3.11 6.11 12.11
N LEU A 91 3.83 7.23 12.01
CA LEU A 91 4.43 7.91 13.15
C LEU A 91 3.38 8.41 14.15
N THR A 92 2.30 9.05 13.68
CA THR A 92 1.23 9.53 14.57
C THR A 92 0.44 8.39 15.21
N LEU A 93 0.20 7.29 14.49
CA LEU A 93 -0.41 6.07 15.05
C LEU A 93 0.46 5.45 16.15
N LEU A 94 1.77 5.31 15.91
CA LEU A 94 2.71 4.80 16.90
C LEU A 94 2.82 5.73 18.13
N LEU A 95 2.86 7.05 17.91
CA LEU A 95 2.92 8.03 18.98
C LEU A 95 1.63 8.03 19.83
N SER A 96 0.47 7.91 19.19
CA SER A 96 -0.84 7.80 19.86
C SER A 96 -0.94 6.52 20.69
N MET A 97 -0.56 5.37 20.12
CA MET A 97 -0.59 4.09 20.84
C MET A 97 0.43 4.05 21.98
N GLY A 98 1.61 4.62 21.78
CA GLY A 98 2.62 4.79 22.83
C GLY A 98 2.15 5.71 23.96
N LEU A 99 1.50 6.83 23.64
CA LEU A 99 0.93 7.75 24.63
C LEU A 99 -0.21 7.08 25.43
N LEU A 100 -1.09 6.32 24.78
CA LEU A 100 -2.13 5.54 25.47
C LEU A 100 -1.55 4.44 26.38
N ALA A 101 -0.50 3.76 25.95
CA ALA A 101 0.21 2.79 26.79
C ALA A 101 0.89 3.47 27.99
N LEU A 102 1.49 4.65 27.77
CA LEU A 102 2.09 5.46 28.83
C LEU A 102 1.05 5.95 29.84
N ILE A 103 -0.13 6.38 29.38
CA ILE A 103 -1.26 6.79 30.24
C ILE A 103 -1.87 5.60 30.99
N GLN A 104 -1.81 4.37 30.46
CA GLN A 104 -2.24 3.18 31.21
C GLN A 104 -1.20 2.73 32.25
N ILE A 105 0.11 2.85 31.96
CA ILE A 105 1.17 2.38 32.87
C ILE A 105 1.51 3.39 33.98
N PHE A 106 1.41 4.70 33.68
CA PHE A 106 1.50 5.80 34.66
C PHE A 106 0.12 6.35 35.05
N GLY A 107 -0.94 5.62 34.71
CA GLY A 107 -2.32 6.05 34.99
C GLY A 107 -2.50 6.31 36.48
N PRO A 108 -3.08 7.46 36.88
CA PRO A 108 -3.32 7.72 38.28
C PRO A 108 -4.20 6.61 38.84
N ASN A 109 -3.83 6.08 40.02
CA ASN A 109 -4.69 5.21 40.81
C ASN A 109 -6.13 5.78 40.79
N PRO A 110 -7.18 4.96 40.57
CA PRO A 110 -8.56 5.43 40.37
C PRO A 110 -9.22 6.04 41.63
N TRP A 111 -8.41 6.54 42.57
CA TRP A 111 -8.78 7.16 43.82
C TRP A 111 -9.08 8.66 43.65
N MET A 112 -9.96 9.02 42.70
CA MET A 112 -10.57 10.36 42.67
C MET A 112 -11.95 10.44 41.98
N VAL A 113 -12.85 9.50 42.29
CA VAL A 113 -14.30 9.78 42.28
C VAL A 113 -14.88 9.44 43.66
N ALA A 114 -14.40 10.17 44.67
CA ALA A 114 -14.83 10.02 46.07
C ALA A 114 -15.28 11.38 46.64
N ARG A 115 -16.46 11.86 46.22
CA ARG A 115 -17.19 12.93 46.93
C ARG A 115 -18.71 12.81 46.83
N HIS A 116 -19.22 11.77 47.49
CA HIS A 116 -20.35 11.88 48.42
C HIS A 116 -21.71 12.41 47.94
N SER A 117 -22.43 11.62 47.14
CA SER A 117 -23.89 11.43 47.32
C SER A 117 -24.27 9.98 46.99
N GLY A 118 -25.17 9.39 47.78
CA GLY A 118 -25.30 7.93 47.94
C GLY A 118 -25.59 7.11 46.67
N GLY A 119 -24.90 5.97 46.55
CA GLY A 119 -25.17 4.95 45.53
C GLY A 119 -23.92 4.31 44.93
N SER A 120 -23.16 3.54 45.72
CA SER A 120 -21.99 2.81 45.20
C SER A 120 -22.38 1.40 44.74
N LEU A 121 -22.40 1.17 43.42
CA LEU A 121 -22.39 -0.18 42.84
C LEU A 121 -21.80 -0.15 41.42
N VAL A 122 -20.47 -0.05 41.35
CA VAL A 122 -19.73 -0.14 40.09
C VAL A 122 -19.55 -1.62 39.71
N ALA A 123 -20.38 -2.11 38.80
CA ALA A 123 -20.16 -3.38 38.12
C ALA A 123 -19.40 -3.14 36.80
N PRO A 124 -18.26 -3.81 36.54
CA PRO A 124 -17.65 -3.78 35.22
C PRO A 124 -18.44 -4.65 34.22
N VAL A 125 -18.32 -4.33 32.93
CA VAL A 125 -18.88 -5.09 31.77
C VAL A 125 -20.40 -4.97 31.53
N THR A 126 -20.86 -3.86 30.93
CA THR A 126 -22.24 -3.73 30.40
C THR A 126 -22.38 -3.05 29.02
N VAL A 127 -21.35 -3.02 28.16
CA VAL A 127 -21.53 -2.55 26.77
C VAL A 127 -22.24 -3.58 25.87
N VAL A 128 -22.30 -4.86 26.27
CA VAL A 128 -22.97 -5.93 25.50
C VAL A 128 -24.42 -6.19 25.94
N TYR A 129 -24.81 -5.86 27.18
CA TYR A 129 -26.10 -6.27 27.73
C TYR A 129 -27.29 -5.36 27.39
N GLN A 130 -27.03 -4.15 26.87
CA GLN A 130 -28.06 -3.11 26.76
C GLN A 130 -28.98 -3.25 25.53
N ILE A 131 -28.64 -4.10 24.56
CA ILE A 131 -29.48 -4.42 23.39
C ILE A 131 -30.49 -5.54 23.72
N GLY A 132 -30.24 -6.35 24.75
CA GLY A 132 -31.06 -7.54 25.08
C GLY A 132 -32.37 -7.27 25.85
N GLN A 133 -32.48 -6.17 26.61
CA GLN A 133 -33.67 -5.91 27.45
C GLN A 133 -34.80 -5.14 26.76
N ALA A 134 -34.55 -4.50 25.61
CA ALA A 134 -35.58 -3.71 24.92
C ALA A 134 -36.79 -4.56 24.43
N ALA A 135 -36.60 -5.88 24.24
CA ALA A 135 -37.62 -6.77 23.70
C ALA A 135 -38.72 -7.18 24.70
N HIS A 136 -38.49 -7.07 26.02
CA HIS A 136 -39.41 -7.64 27.02
C HIS A 136 -40.38 -6.64 27.66
N ASN A 137 -40.20 -5.32 27.44
CA ASN A 137 -41.09 -4.29 28.00
C ASN A 137 -42.01 -3.62 26.95
N ALA A 138 -41.97 -4.07 25.69
CA ALA A 138 -42.79 -3.57 24.59
C ALA A 138 -44.27 -4.06 24.62
N ARG A 139 -44.88 -4.13 25.81
CA ARG A 139 -46.29 -4.56 25.98
C ARG A 139 -47.19 -3.55 26.67
N TYR A 140 -46.64 -2.45 27.20
CA TYR A 140 -47.42 -1.33 27.73
C TYR A 140 -46.83 0.00 27.26
N PHE A 141 -47.72 0.92 26.85
CA PHE A 141 -47.44 2.31 26.46
C PHE A 141 -46.91 2.60 25.03
N LEU A 142 -47.85 2.63 24.08
CA LEU A 142 -47.80 3.41 22.83
C LEU A 142 -48.85 4.55 22.94
N PRO A 143 -48.76 5.65 22.15
CA PRO A 143 -47.96 6.85 22.43
C PRO A 143 -48.89 8.03 22.85
N PRO A 144 -49.11 9.20 22.17
CA PRO A 144 -48.52 9.85 20.99
C PRO A 144 -47.59 11.03 21.36
N PHE A 145 -47.76 12.20 20.71
CA PHE A 145 -47.13 13.52 20.92
C PHE A 145 -45.60 13.67 20.72
N PHE A 146 -45.20 13.57 19.46
CA PHE A 146 -44.32 14.59 18.84
C PHE A 146 -45.04 15.96 18.79
N PRO A 147 -44.37 17.14 18.70
CA PRO A 147 -43.14 17.35 17.90
C PRO A 147 -42.07 18.34 18.46
N CYS A 148 -41.11 18.67 17.59
CA CYS A 148 -40.23 19.86 17.62
C CYS A 148 -39.00 19.89 18.55
N CYS A 149 -37.85 19.44 18.02
CA CYS A 149 -36.56 20.11 18.24
C CYS A 149 -35.63 19.97 17.02
N PRO A 150 -35.07 21.06 16.44
CA PRO A 150 -34.46 21.08 15.11
C PRO A 150 -32.93 20.79 15.08
N ILE A 151 -32.36 20.20 16.13
CA ILE A 151 -30.89 20.17 16.34
C ILE A 151 -30.19 19.07 15.52
N TRP A 152 -30.91 18.07 15.02
CA TRP A 152 -30.31 16.91 14.32
C TRP A 152 -30.01 17.10 12.82
N SER A 153 -30.41 18.20 12.19
CA SER A 153 -30.17 18.40 10.75
C SER A 153 -28.73 18.77 10.38
N PHE A 154 -27.91 19.23 11.33
CA PHE A 154 -26.55 19.70 11.03
C PHE A 154 -25.49 18.59 10.92
N PHE A 155 -25.74 17.39 11.47
CA PHE A 155 -24.72 16.33 11.52
C PHE A 155 -24.65 15.46 10.26
N TRP A 156 -25.63 15.53 9.36
CA TRP A 156 -25.71 14.64 8.19
C TRP A 156 -24.99 15.18 6.94
N LEU A 157 -24.71 16.48 6.87
CA LEU A 157 -24.15 17.14 5.68
C LEU A 157 -22.62 17.24 5.63
N CYS A 158 -21.90 16.77 6.66
CA CYS A 158 -20.44 16.71 6.68
C CYS A 158 -19.86 15.31 6.41
N PHE A 159 -20.68 14.34 5.99
CA PHE A 159 -20.26 12.95 5.77
C PHE A 159 -20.79 12.36 4.45
N LEU A 160 -20.79 13.18 3.38
CA LEU A 160 -20.96 12.75 1.99
C LEU A 160 -20.02 13.56 1.08
#